data_AF-A0A940GH75-F1
#
_entry.id   AF-A0A940GH75-F1
#
_cell.length_a   1.000
_cell.length_b   1.000
_cell.length_c   1.000
_cell.angle_alpha   90.00
_cell.angle_beta   90.00
_cell.angle_gamma   90.00
#
_symmetry.space_group_name_H-M   'P 1'
#
loop_
_entity.id
_entity.type
_entity.pdbx_description
1 polymer ?
#
loop_
_entity_poly.entity_id
_entity_poly.type
_entity_poly.pdbx_seq_one_letter_code
_entity_poly.pdbx_strand_id
1 'polypeptide(L)'
;MSRILADLPDDDIKWLDARAAELGKSRAAMLREAVSVYKAQSPSSGNKSWIERGAGYWRDREDIGDAVEYQRATREDRTPYGEL
;
A
#
# COMPACT_ATOMS: atom_id res chain seq x y z
N MET A 1 5.12 -2.67 24.46
CA MET A 1 3.76 -2.08 24.42
C MET A 1 3.80 -0.79 25.24
N SER A 2 3.57 0.36 24.60
CA SER A 2 3.35 1.63 25.30
C SER A 2 1.87 1.77 25.67
N ARG A 3 1.58 2.47 26.77
CA ARG A 3 0.21 2.85 27.17
C ARG A 3 -0.07 4.26 26.66
N ILE A 4 -1.26 4.47 26.12
CA ILE A 4 -1.74 5.78 25.67
C ILE A 4 -3.08 6.06 26.34
N LEU A 5 -3.38 7.34 26.57
CA LEU A 5 -4.72 7.82 26.92
C LEU A 5 -5.37 8.36 25.64
N ALA A 6 -6.64 8.04 25.44
CA ALA A 6 -7.43 8.53 24.33
C ALA A 6 -8.81 8.90 24.86
N ASP A 7 -9.21 10.14 24.62
CA ASP A 7 -10.55 10.61 24.96
C ASP A 7 -11.51 10.22 23.84
N LEU A 8 -12.54 9.47 24.21
CA LEU A 8 -13.62 9.04 23.31
C LEU A 8 -14.96 9.35 24.00
N PRO A 9 -16.00 9.76 23.24
CA PRO A 9 -17.36 9.85 23.75
C PRO A 9 -17.83 8.51 24.36
N ASP A 10 -18.64 8.58 25.41
CA ASP A 10 -19.14 7.38 26.10
C ASP A 10 -19.90 6.42 25.15
N ASP A 11 -20.63 6.96 24.17
CA ASP A 11 -21.37 6.15 23.22
C ASP A 11 -20.45 5.41 22.25
N ASP A 12 -19.32 6.01 21.86
CA ASP A 12 -18.30 5.35 21.04
C ASP A 12 -17.63 4.21 21.81
N ILE A 13 -17.41 4.40 23.13
CA ILE A 13 -16.87 3.35 24.01
C ILE A 13 -17.84 2.17 24.10
N LYS A 14 -19.13 2.43 24.31
CA LYS A 14 -20.17 1.37 24.36
C LYS A 14 -20.25 0.61 23.03
N TRP A 15 -20.25 1.34 21.92
CA TRP A 15 -20.26 0.75 20.59
C TRP A 15 -19.04 -0.15 20.36
N LEU A 16 -17.84 0.32 20.75
CA LEU A 16 -16.60 -0.42 20.63
C LEU A 16 -16.63 -1.73 21.45
N ASP A 17 -17.17 -1.69 22.66
CA ASP A 17 -17.33 -2.87 23.52
C ASP A 17 -18.31 -3.89 22.95
N ALA A 18 -19.47 -3.44 22.50
CA ALA A 18 -20.45 -4.31 21.85
C ALA A 18 -19.83 -5.01 20.63
N ARG A 19 -19.14 -4.23 19.79
CA ARG A 19 -18.49 -4.77 18.60
C ARG A 19 -17.34 -5.72 18.93
N ALA A 20 -16.64 -5.50 20.03
CA ALA A 20 -15.55 -6.36 20.47
C ALA A 20 -16.09 -7.71 20.97
N ALA A 21 -17.19 -7.67 21.72
CA ALA A 21 -17.90 -8.85 22.19
C ALA A 21 -18.46 -9.69 21.04
N GLU A 22 -19.11 -9.04 20.05
CA GLU A 22 -19.61 -9.72 18.83
C GLU A 22 -18.51 -10.48 18.08
N LEU A 23 -17.30 -9.90 18.01
CA LEU A 23 -16.16 -10.48 17.31
C LEU A 23 -15.31 -11.42 18.18
N GLY A 24 -15.65 -11.61 19.46
CA GLY A 24 -14.88 -12.41 20.41
C GLY A 24 -13.46 -11.86 20.67
N LYS A 25 -13.24 -10.56 20.46
CA LYS A 25 -11.94 -9.90 20.60
C LYS A 25 -11.92 -8.99 21.85
N SER A 26 -10.75 -8.76 22.42
CA SER A 26 -10.59 -7.70 23.42
C SER A 26 -10.66 -6.32 22.78
N ARG A 27 -11.17 -5.32 23.52
CA ARG A 27 -11.18 -3.91 23.11
C ARG A 27 -9.81 -3.43 22.59
N ALA A 28 -8.75 -3.77 23.32
CA ALA A 28 -7.39 -3.40 22.95
C ALA A 28 -6.91 -4.10 21.66
N ALA A 29 -7.35 -5.32 21.38
CA ALA A 29 -7.05 -5.99 20.12
C ALA A 29 -7.74 -5.29 18.94
N MET A 30 -9.01 -4.90 19.10
CA MET A 30 -9.72 -4.15 18.06
C MET A 30 -9.07 -2.79 17.79
N LEU A 31 -8.68 -2.05 18.84
CA LEU A 31 -7.99 -0.77 18.67
C LEU A 31 -6.64 -0.92 17.94
N ARG A 32 -5.87 -1.98 18.23
CA ARG A 32 -4.62 -2.25 17.50
C ARG A 32 -4.86 -2.54 16.01
N GLU A 33 -5.91 -3.29 15.70
CA GLU A 33 -6.30 -3.58 14.32
C GLU A 33 -6.75 -2.31 13.60
N ALA A 34 -7.60 -1.50 14.22
CA ALA A 34 -8.04 -0.21 13.69
C ALA A 34 -6.87 0.72 13.37
N VAL A 35 -5.89 0.84 14.28
CA VAL A 35 -4.68 1.64 14.06
C VAL A 35 -3.84 1.09 12.91
N SER A 36 -3.72 -0.25 12.80
CA SER A 36 -3.00 -0.88 11.68
C SER A 36 -3.65 -0.59 10.33
N VAL A 37 -4.98 -0.70 10.27
CA VAL A 37 -5.76 -0.39 9.06
C VAL A 37 -5.64 1.09 8.71
N TYR A 38 -5.81 1.98 9.69
CA TYR A 38 -5.66 3.41 9.48
C TYR A 38 -4.26 3.78 8.99
N LYS A 39 -3.21 3.14 9.51
CA LYS A 39 -1.83 3.33 9.05
C LYS A 39 -1.62 2.85 7.61
N ALA A 40 -2.27 1.77 7.20
CA ALA A 40 -2.20 1.27 5.83
C ALA A 40 -2.96 2.14 4.83
N GLN A 41 -4.08 2.72 5.26
CA GLN A 41 -4.89 3.66 4.46
C GLN A 41 -4.29 5.06 4.42
N SER A 42 -3.55 5.44 5.47
CA SER A 42 -2.81 6.69 5.47
C SER A 42 -1.75 6.62 4.38
N PRO A 43 -1.62 7.65 3.51
CA PRO A 43 -0.55 7.71 2.54
C PRO A 43 0.75 7.51 3.32
N SER A 44 1.41 6.37 3.04
CA SER A 44 2.58 5.90 3.76
C SER A 44 3.48 7.07 4.12
N SER A 45 3.93 7.14 5.37
CA SER A 45 4.55 8.26 6.11
C SER A 45 5.79 8.95 5.51
N GLY A 46 5.89 9.04 4.20
CA GLY A 46 6.75 9.89 3.41
C GLY A 46 5.98 10.24 2.14
N ASN A 47 5.99 11.51 1.76
CA ASN A 47 5.30 12.04 0.60
C ASN A 47 5.68 11.30 -0.70
N LYS A 48 5.05 10.16 -1.00
CA LYS A 48 5.28 9.34 -2.22
C LYS A 48 4.73 9.99 -3.48
N SER A 49 4.14 11.19 -3.38
CA SER A 49 3.73 11.95 -4.57
C SER A 49 4.89 12.20 -5.52
N TRP A 50 6.15 12.12 -5.08
CA TRP A 50 7.30 12.23 -5.99
C TRP A 50 7.37 11.06 -6.99
N ILE A 51 6.87 9.87 -6.63
CA ILE A 51 6.81 8.70 -7.52
C ILE A 51 5.76 8.94 -8.60
N GLU A 52 4.58 9.40 -8.22
CA GLU A 52 3.51 9.76 -9.16
C GLU A 52 3.92 10.94 -10.05
N ARG A 53 4.55 11.97 -9.46
CA ARG A 53 5.07 13.13 -10.20
C ARG A 53 6.22 12.76 -11.15
N GLY A 54 7.06 11.80 -10.77
CA GLY A 54 8.18 11.33 -11.60
C GLY A 54 7.78 10.35 -12.68
N ALA A 55 6.58 9.77 -12.62
CA ALA A 55 6.09 8.83 -13.62
C ALA A 55 5.99 9.50 -15.00
N GLY A 56 6.86 9.11 -15.93
CA GLY A 56 6.89 9.65 -17.29
C GLY A 56 7.89 10.78 -17.52
N TYR A 57 8.74 11.15 -16.56
CA TYR A 57 9.83 12.11 -16.77
C TYR A 57 10.83 11.71 -17.87
N TRP A 58 10.90 10.41 -18.17
CA TRP A 58 11.74 9.85 -19.23
C TRP A 58 10.99 9.65 -20.57
N ARG A 59 9.69 9.96 -20.65
CA ARG A 59 8.86 9.66 -21.84
C ARG A 59 9.39 10.33 -23.10
N ASP A 60 9.84 11.57 -22.99
CA ASP A 60 10.26 12.41 -24.12
C ASP A 60 11.78 12.59 -24.18
N ARG A 61 12.53 11.73 -23.48
CA ARG A 61 14.00 11.76 -23.46
C ARG A 61 14.54 10.99 -24.66
N GLU A 62 15.19 11.69 -25.58
CA GLU A 62 15.76 11.12 -26.81
C GLU A 62 17.15 10.47 -26.60
N ASP A 63 17.80 10.73 -25.46
CA ASP A 63 19.11 10.17 -25.11
C ASP A 63 19.03 8.76 -24.48
N ILE A 64 17.82 8.29 -24.21
CA ILE A 64 17.55 6.95 -23.68
C ILE A 64 16.95 6.15 -24.84
N GLY A 65 17.65 5.13 -25.33
CA GLY A 65 17.19 4.32 -26.47
C GLY A 65 15.86 3.60 -26.22
N ASP A 66 15.24 3.11 -27.29
CA ASP A 66 13.93 2.44 -27.22
C ASP A 66 14.01 1.13 -26.40
N ALA A 67 13.28 1.12 -25.28
CA ALA A 67 13.20 -0.04 -24.40
C ALA A 67 12.58 -1.28 -25.09
N VAL A 68 11.68 -1.09 -26.04
CA VAL A 68 11.07 -2.19 -26.81
C VAL A 68 12.08 -2.79 -27.78
N GLU A 69 12.85 -1.97 -28.47
CA GLU A 69 13.95 -2.46 -29.31
C GLU A 69 14.99 -3.22 -28.49
N TYR A 70 15.41 -2.67 -27.34
CA TYR A 70 16.33 -3.36 -26.43
C TYR A 70 15.81 -4.73 -25.99
N GLN A 71 14.53 -4.81 -25.59
CA GLN A 71 13.89 -6.07 -25.19
C GLN A 71 13.81 -7.08 -26.34
N ARG A 72 13.55 -6.62 -27.57
CA ARG A 72 13.52 -7.48 -28.76
C ARG A 72 14.90 -8.04 -29.07
N ALA A 73 15.93 -7.20 -29.10
CA ALA A 73 17.30 -7.63 -29.34
C ALA A 73 17.78 -8.66 -28.29
N THR A 74 17.41 -8.47 -27.02
CA THR A 74 17.77 -9.41 -25.93
C THR A 74 17.04 -10.75 -26.02
N ARG A 75 15.96 -10.84 -26.81
CA ARG A 75 15.12 -12.04 -26.93
C ARG A 75 15.15 -12.65 -28.32
N GLU A 76 15.98 -12.13 -29.21
CA GLU A 76 16.10 -12.59 -30.60
C GLU A 76 16.56 -14.05 -30.68
N ASP A 77 17.31 -14.52 -29.68
CA ASP A 77 17.81 -15.89 -29.55
C ASP A 77 16.77 -16.89 -29.01
N ARG A 78 15.58 -16.43 -28.61
CA ARG A 78 14.57 -17.27 -27.97
C ARG A 78 13.57 -17.83 -28.97
N THR A 79 13.40 -19.14 -28.98
CA THR A 79 12.31 -19.80 -29.72
C THR A 79 10.95 -19.30 -29.24
N PRO A 80 10.08 -18.77 -30.12
CA PRO A 80 8.73 -18.36 -29.77
C PRO A 80 7.93 -19.52 -29.20
N TYR A 81 7.04 -19.26 -28.23
CA TYR A 81 6.25 -20.31 -27.57
C TYR A 81 5.38 -21.12 -28.54
N GLY A 82 4.96 -20.55 -29.68
CA GLY A 82 4.18 -21.25 -30.70
C GLY A 82 4.99 -22.23 -31.56
N GLU A 83 6.32 -22.23 -31.42
CA GLU A 83 7.25 -23.12 -32.13
C GLU A 83 7.88 -24.17 -31.19
N LEU A 84 7.40 -24.25 -29.94
CA LEU A 84 7.74 -25.29 -28.96
C LEU A 84 6.86 -26.54 -29.12
#